data_AF-A0AAD3CUD4-F1
#
_entry.id   AF-A0AAD3CUD4-F1
#
_cell.length_a   1.000
_cell.length_b   1.000
_cell.length_c   1.000
_cell.angle_alpha   90.00
_cell.angle_beta   90.00
_cell.angle_gamma   90.00
#
_symmetry.space_group_name_H-M   'P 1'
#
loop_
_entity.id
_entity.type
_entity.pdbx_description
1 polymer ?
#
loop_
_entity_poly.entity_id
_entity_poly.type
_entity_poly.pdbx_seq_one_letter_code
_entity_poly.pdbx_strand_id
1 'polypeptide(L)'
;MSIRNYFFWVPVTIEILLVIDNASGHGTKETIETYREFLLEHYNIVLHHQTPRSPGHNQFDLGIWCSIQSWVEKLLTRCRHDADVLWTQVEKAWKSMTYETLEKVHQQWLKVLDLTILDKGNNRLEEKCRGKLTYDPQKVKEIDEEVKMVSNSRIKMR
;
A
#
# COMPACT_ATOMS: atom_id res chain seq x y z
N MET A 1 -5.94 -20.97 9.62
CA MET A 1 -5.82 -19.85 10.57
C MET A 1 -6.29 -18.60 9.86
N SER A 2 -7.38 -17.96 10.31
CA SER A 2 -8.00 -16.86 9.56
C SER A 2 -7.40 -15.50 9.95
N ILE A 3 -7.52 -14.51 9.07
CA ILE A 3 -7.11 -13.11 9.32
C ILE A 3 -7.78 -12.57 10.60
N ARG A 4 -9.02 -12.97 10.87
CA ARG A 4 -9.76 -12.60 12.09
C ARG A 4 -9.03 -12.96 13.39
N ASN A 5 -8.27 -14.05 13.42
CA ASN A 5 -7.51 -14.42 14.61
C ASN A 5 -6.39 -13.41 14.93
N TYR A 6 -5.86 -12.75 13.89
CA TYR A 6 -4.86 -11.69 14.06
C TYR A 6 -5.49 -10.34 14.40
N PHE A 7 -6.75 -10.12 14.01
CA PHE A 7 -7.53 -8.91 14.33
C PHE A 7 -8.60 -9.21 15.38
N PHE A 8 -8.26 -9.97 16.41
CA PHE A 8 -9.22 -10.44 17.43
C PHE A 8 -9.91 -9.30 18.20
N TRP A 9 -9.31 -8.10 18.21
CA TRP A 9 -9.89 -6.90 18.82
C TRP A 9 -10.95 -6.22 17.96
N VAL A 10 -11.10 -6.60 16.69
CA VAL A 10 -12.12 -6.05 15.78
C VAL A 10 -13.37 -6.94 15.87
N PRO A 11 -14.52 -6.42 16.34
CA PRO A 11 -15.76 -7.18 16.41
C PRO A 11 -16.12 -7.82 15.05
N VAL A 12 -16.69 -9.02 15.08
CA VAL A 12 -17.10 -9.74 13.88
C VAL A 12 -18.11 -8.95 13.03
N THR A 13 -18.91 -8.10 13.67
CA THR A 13 -19.86 -7.20 13.00
C THR A 13 -19.20 -6.07 12.21
N ILE A 14 -17.94 -5.74 12.49
CA ILE A 14 -17.20 -4.73 11.73
C ILE A 14 -16.49 -5.42 10.58
N GLU A 15 -16.75 -4.95 9.36
CA GLU A 15 -16.12 -5.45 8.15
C GLU A 15 -14.61 -5.17 8.14
N ILE A 16 -13.82 -6.14 7.70
CA ILE A 16 -12.40 -5.96 7.43
C ILE A 16 -12.23 -5.87 5.91
N LEU A 17 -11.67 -4.76 5.44
CA LEU A 17 -11.30 -4.57 4.04
C LEU A 17 -9.90 -5.12 3.82
N LEU A 18 -9.78 -6.16 2.99
CA LEU A 18 -8.49 -6.74 2.61
C LEU A 18 -8.19 -6.40 1.15
N VAL A 19 -7.13 -5.62 0.93
CA VAL A 19 -6.66 -5.27 -0.41
C VAL A 19 -5.64 -6.30 -0.88
N ILE A 20 -5.84 -6.85 -2.07
CA ILE A 20 -4.94 -7.83 -2.70
C ILE A 20 -4.58 -7.40 -4.13
N ASP A 21 -3.38 -7.75 -4.54
CA ASP A 21 -2.90 -7.49 -5.90
C ASP A 21 -3.55 -8.45 -6.90
N ASN A 22 -3.51 -8.10 -8.18
CA ASN A 22 -4.03 -8.92 -9.28
C ASN A 22 -2.96 -9.84 -9.89
N ALA A 23 -2.04 -10.35 -9.07
CA ALA A 23 -1.03 -11.29 -9.53
C ALA A 23 -1.69 -12.58 -10.05
N SER A 24 -1.25 -13.04 -11.23
CA SER A 24 -1.84 -14.17 -11.95
C SER A 24 -1.72 -15.53 -11.25
N GLY A 25 -1.12 -15.58 -10.05
CA GLY A 25 -1.00 -16.77 -9.22
C GLY A 25 -2.21 -17.05 -8.32
N HIS A 26 -3.21 -16.15 -8.24
CA HIS A 26 -4.34 -16.24 -7.31
C HIS A 26 -5.51 -17.15 -7.76
N GLY A 27 -5.32 -17.96 -8.81
CA GLY A 27 -6.29 -18.95 -9.28
C GLY A 27 -7.18 -18.49 -10.45
N THR A 28 -8.13 -19.33 -10.85
CA THR A 28 -9.13 -18.98 -11.89
C THR A 28 -10.11 -17.95 -11.35
N LYS A 29 -10.83 -17.24 -12.24
CA LYS A 29 -11.87 -16.27 -11.82
C LYS A 29 -12.89 -16.88 -10.86
N GLU A 30 -13.24 -18.14 -11.10
CA GLU A 30 -14.18 -18.90 -10.27
C GLU A 30 -13.61 -19.15 -8.87
N THR A 31 -12.34 -19.58 -8.77
CA THR A 31 -11.67 -19.75 -7.47
C THR A 31 -11.60 -18.44 -6.68
N ILE A 32 -11.34 -17.32 -7.35
CA ILE A 32 -11.30 -16.00 -6.72
C ILE A 32 -12.68 -15.63 -6.15
N GLU A 33 -13.75 -15.85 -6.91
CA GLU A 33 -15.09 -15.51 -6.43
C GLU A 33 -15.53 -16.43 -5.28
N THR A 34 -15.31 -17.75 -5.39
CA THR A 34 -15.60 -18.69 -4.29
C THR A 34 -14.83 -18.31 -3.03
N TYR A 35 -13.56 -17.92 -3.17
CA TYR A 35 -12.75 -17.48 -2.03
C TYR A 35 -13.26 -16.16 -1.43
N ARG A 36 -13.69 -15.22 -2.27
CA ARG A 36 -14.28 -13.94 -1.86
C ARG A 36 -15.59 -14.15 -1.09
N GLU A 37 -16.50 -14.96 -1.63
CA GLU A 37 -17.77 -15.32 -0.98
C GLU A 37 -17.51 -15.98 0.37
N PHE A 38 -16.61 -16.97 0.42
CA PHE A 38 -16.24 -17.66 1.65
C PHE A 38 -15.70 -16.71 2.73
N LEU A 39 -14.84 -15.75 2.36
CA LEU A 39 -14.31 -14.77 3.30
C LEU A 39 -15.36 -13.79 3.83
N LEU A 40 -16.30 -13.40 2.97
CA LEU A 40 -17.39 -12.51 3.35
C LEU A 40 -18.36 -13.22 4.29
N GLU A 41 -18.85 -14.40 3.91
CA GLU A 41 -19.88 -15.13 4.66
C GLU A 41 -19.39 -15.62 6.03
N HIS A 42 -18.18 -16.16 6.10
CA HIS A 42 -17.68 -16.78 7.33
C HIS A 42 -16.87 -15.84 8.23
N TYR A 43 -16.31 -14.77 7.67
CA TYR A 43 -15.40 -13.90 8.42
C TYR A 43 -15.74 -12.42 8.31
N ASN A 44 -16.78 -12.03 7.56
CA ASN A 44 -17.12 -10.64 7.32
C ASN A 44 -15.90 -9.83 6.83
N ILE A 45 -15.17 -10.42 5.87
CA ILE A 45 -13.98 -9.84 5.22
C ILE A 45 -14.33 -9.56 3.76
N VAL A 46 -14.15 -8.31 3.33
CA VAL A 46 -14.37 -7.89 1.95
C VAL A 46 -13.03 -7.83 1.23
N LEU A 47 -12.87 -8.66 0.20
CA LEU A 47 -11.72 -8.58 -0.70
C LEU A 47 -11.88 -7.44 -1.70
N HIS A 48 -10.87 -6.57 -1.76
CA HIS A 48 -10.71 -5.56 -2.80
C HIS A 48 -9.49 -5.88 -3.66
N HIS A 49 -9.76 -6.20 -4.92
CA HIS A 49 -8.72 -6.36 -5.91
C HIS A 49 -8.22 -4.99 -6.38
N GLN A 50 -6.91 -4.81 -6.34
CA GLN A 50 -6.24 -3.63 -6.85
C GLN A 50 -6.41 -3.53 -8.37
N THR A 51 -6.60 -2.32 -8.90
CA THR A 51 -6.66 -2.09 -10.35
C THR A 51 -5.38 -2.60 -11.05
N PRO A 52 -5.49 -3.32 -12.17
CA PRO A 52 -4.31 -3.82 -12.90
C PRO A 52 -3.30 -2.72 -13.21
N ARG A 53 -2.01 -3.07 -13.25
CA ARG A 53 -0.88 -2.18 -13.60
C ARG A 53 -0.78 -0.90 -12.74
N SER A 54 -1.28 -0.94 -11.51
CA SER A 54 -1.34 0.24 -10.64
C SER A 54 -0.56 0.03 -9.33
N PRO A 55 0.73 -0.34 -9.35
CA PRO A 55 1.49 -0.74 -8.15
C PRO A 55 1.45 0.32 -7.03
N GLY A 56 1.36 1.61 -7.37
CA GLY A 56 1.23 2.70 -6.39
C GLY A 56 -0.07 2.69 -5.57
N HIS A 57 -1.07 1.91 -5.96
CA HIS A 57 -2.31 1.71 -5.19
C HIS A 57 -2.19 0.63 -4.12
N ASN A 58 -1.06 -0.06 -4.03
CA ASN A 58 -0.75 -1.00 -2.95
C ASN A 58 0.29 -0.38 -2.01
N GLN A 59 -0.05 -0.22 -0.74
CA GLN A 59 0.87 0.31 0.27
C GLN A 59 2.15 -0.54 0.40
N PHE A 60 2.03 -1.86 0.20
CA PHE A 60 3.18 -2.75 0.26
C PHE A 60 4.19 -2.43 -0.83
N ASP A 61 3.74 -2.40 -2.09
CA ASP A 61 4.59 -2.11 -3.25
C ASP A 61 5.06 -0.65 -3.26
N LEU A 62 4.19 0.29 -2.86
CA LEU A 62 4.49 1.72 -2.88
C LEU A 62 5.64 2.09 -1.94
N GLY A 63 5.72 1.46 -0.76
CA GLY A 63 6.61 1.95 0.28
C GLY A 63 7.13 0.93 1.29
N ILE A 64 6.35 -0.08 1.67
CA ILE A 64 6.82 -1.06 2.67
C ILE A 64 7.97 -1.89 2.11
N TRP A 65 7.80 -2.48 0.92
CA TRP A 65 8.86 -3.25 0.27
C TRP A 65 10.07 -2.39 -0.10
N CYS A 66 9.86 -1.16 -0.56
CA CYS A 66 10.95 -0.22 -0.81
C CYS A 66 11.75 0.11 0.47
N SER A 67 11.07 0.27 1.61
CA SER A 67 11.72 0.57 2.89
C SER A 67 12.55 -0.62 3.37
N ILE A 68 11.99 -1.83 3.27
CA ILE A 68 12.68 -3.08 3.61
C ILE A 68 13.89 -3.27 2.71
N GLN A 69 13.73 -3.12 1.39
CA GLN A 69 14.84 -3.22 0.44
C GLN A 69 15.95 -2.22 0.77
N SER A 70 15.62 -0.95 1.02
CA SER A 70 16.61 0.07 1.37
C SER A 70 17.40 -0.29 2.63
N TRP A 71 16.73 -0.89 3.62
CA TRP A 71 17.38 -1.32 4.86
C TRP A 71 18.25 -2.55 4.65
N VAL A 72 17.73 -3.55 3.93
CA VAL A 72 18.46 -4.78 3.56
C VAL A 72 19.72 -4.44 2.75
N GLU A 73 19.64 -3.51 1.79
CA GLU A 73 20.78 -3.06 0.98
C GLU A 73 21.86 -2.39 1.82
N LYS A 74 21.48 -1.65 2.88
CA LYS A 74 22.43 -1.05 3.83
C LYS A 74 23.17 -2.12 4.65
N LEU A 75 22.50 -3.21 5.00
CA LEU A 75 23.09 -4.29 5.81
C LEU A 75 23.85 -5.34 5.00
N LEU A 76 23.42 -5.61 3.76
CA LEU A 76 24.00 -6.62 2.87
C LEU A 76 25.03 -6.05 1.90
N THR A 77 25.95 -5.20 2.36
CA THR A 77 26.92 -4.57 1.45
C THR A 77 27.88 -5.58 0.80
N ARG A 78 27.93 -6.86 1.22
CA ARG A 78 28.86 -7.89 0.67
C ARG A 78 28.35 -9.34 0.62
N CYS A 79 27.14 -9.66 1.09
CA CYS A 79 26.67 -11.05 1.25
C CYS A 79 25.35 -11.34 0.51
N ARG A 80 25.21 -10.87 -0.74
CA ARG A 80 23.94 -10.95 -1.51
C ARG A 80 23.58 -12.34 -2.04
N HIS A 81 24.45 -13.34 -1.88
CA HIS A 81 24.33 -14.63 -2.56
C HIS A 81 23.85 -15.76 -1.64
N ASP A 82 23.65 -15.47 -0.36
CA ASP A 82 23.22 -16.43 0.65
C ASP A 82 21.76 -16.16 1.04
N ALA A 83 20.89 -17.14 0.80
CA ALA A 83 19.45 -17.04 1.03
C ALA A 83 19.10 -16.94 2.54
N ASP A 84 19.82 -17.65 3.41
CA ASP A 84 19.58 -17.64 4.85
C ASP A 84 19.99 -16.31 5.46
N VAL A 85 21.11 -15.77 4.97
CA VAL A 85 21.54 -14.42 5.34
C VAL A 85 20.53 -13.39 4.86
N LEU A 86 20.03 -13.49 3.62
CA LEU A 86 18.99 -12.60 3.10
C LEU A 86 17.71 -12.65 3.96
N TRP A 87 17.21 -13.84 4.26
CA TRP A 87 16.03 -14.04 5.12
C TRP A 87 16.20 -13.34 6.47
N THR A 88 17.33 -13.57 7.13
CA THR A 88 17.65 -12.97 8.43
C THR A 88 17.66 -11.45 8.37
N GLN A 89 18.18 -10.85 7.29
CA GLN A 89 18.19 -9.40 7.14
C GLN A 89 16.81 -8.83 6.82
N VAL A 90 16.00 -9.52 6.01
CA VAL A 90 14.61 -9.12 5.74
C VAL A 90 13.79 -9.14 7.04
N GLU A 91 13.93 -10.19 7.85
CA GLU A 91 13.23 -10.27 9.14
C GLU A 91 13.66 -9.14 10.09
N LYS A 92 14.97 -8.86 10.16
CA LYS A 92 15.48 -7.72 10.93
C LYS A 92 14.96 -6.38 10.41
N ALA A 93 14.88 -6.21 9.09
CA ALA A 93 14.36 -4.99 8.46
C ALA A 93 12.89 -4.78 8.83
N TRP A 94 12.09 -5.84 8.72
CA TRP A 94 10.69 -5.85 9.10
C TRP A 94 10.50 -5.46 10.57
N LYS A 95 11.23 -6.11 11.48
CA LYS A 95 11.14 -5.85 12.93
C LYS A 95 11.66 -4.46 13.33
N SER A 96 12.57 -3.89 12.56
CA SER A 96 13.15 -2.57 12.82
C SER A 96 12.34 -1.43 12.22
N MET A 97 11.30 -1.74 11.43
CA MET A 97 10.45 -0.73 10.81
C MET A 97 9.61 -0.03 11.86
N THR A 98 9.70 1.29 11.88
CA THR A 98 9.02 2.11 12.89
C THR A 98 7.61 2.49 12.46
N TYR A 99 6.77 2.84 13.42
CA TYR A 99 5.42 3.34 13.15
C TYR A 99 5.45 4.57 12.24
N GLU A 100 6.41 5.48 12.42
CA GLU A 100 6.56 6.70 11.62
C GLU A 100 6.87 6.36 10.14
N THR A 101 7.54 5.23 9.88
CA THR A 101 7.78 4.76 8.52
C THR A 101 6.47 4.28 7.89
N LEU A 102 5.70 3.49 8.62
CA LEU A 102 4.38 3.01 8.16
C LEU A 102 3.41 4.17 7.91
N GLU A 103 3.38 5.15 8.81
CA GLU A 103 2.56 6.34 8.67
C GLU A 103 2.95 7.15 7.42
N LYS A 104 4.24 7.36 7.17
CA LYS A 104 4.72 8.03 5.94
C LYS A 104 4.27 7.29 4.68
N VAL A 105 4.38 5.96 4.66
CA VAL A 105 3.91 5.14 3.54
C VAL A 105 2.40 5.30 3.35
N HIS A 106 1.63 5.30 4.43
CA HIS A 106 0.19 5.48 4.38
C HIS A 106 -0.21 6.86 3.83
N GLN A 107 0.43 7.93 4.31
CA GLN A 107 0.18 9.29 3.82
C GLN A 107 0.57 9.43 2.34
N GLN A 108 1.69 8.85 1.95
CA GLN A 108 2.10 8.82 0.55
C GLN A 108 1.10 8.06 -0.33
N TRP A 109 0.55 6.95 0.17
CA TRP A 109 -0.49 6.19 -0.52
C TRP A 109 -1.77 7.01 -0.73
N LEU A 110 -2.26 7.71 0.30
CA LEU A 110 -3.41 8.61 0.16
C LEU A 110 -3.14 9.69 -0.90
N LYS A 111 -1.95 10.30 -0.90
CA LYS A 111 -1.56 11.28 -1.91
C LYS A 111 -1.57 10.70 -3.32
N VAL A 112 -1.04 9.48 -3.52
CA VAL A 112 -1.07 8.81 -4.83
C VAL A 112 -2.50 8.59 -5.31
N LEU A 113 -3.39 8.10 -4.44
CA LEU A 113 -4.81 7.91 -4.79
C LEU A 113 -5.48 9.22 -5.22
N ASP A 114 -5.23 10.31 -4.50
CA ASP A 114 -5.78 11.63 -4.83
C ASP A 114 -5.23 12.17 -6.15
N LEU A 115 -3.92 11.99 -6.42
CA LEU A 115 -3.31 12.35 -7.70
C LEU A 115 -3.86 11.52 -8.87
N THR A 116 -4.09 10.22 -8.68
CA THR A 116 -4.72 9.37 -9.71
C THR A 116 -6.13 9.87 -10.03
N ILE A 117 -6.91 10.25 -9.04
CA ILE A 117 -8.27 10.78 -9.26
C ILE A 117 -8.23 12.10 -10.01
N LEU A 118 -7.33 13.01 -9.62
CA LEU A 118 -7.12 14.29 -10.29
C LEU A 118 -6.72 14.14 -11.76
N ASP A 119 -5.86 13.16 -12.06
CA ASP A 119 -5.42 12.85 -13.41
C ASP A 119 -6.39 11.90 -14.16
N LYS A 120 -7.62 11.72 -13.63
CA LYS A 120 -8.69 10.88 -14.21
C LYS A 120 -8.26 9.44 -14.51
N GLY A 121 -7.52 8.83 -13.59
CA GLY A 121 -7.04 7.45 -13.69
C GLY A 121 -5.68 7.29 -14.36
N ASN A 122 -4.99 8.40 -14.70
CA ASN A 122 -3.67 8.38 -15.30
C ASN A 122 -2.56 8.59 -14.23
N ASN A 123 -1.31 8.30 -14.59
CA ASN A 123 -0.16 8.30 -13.68
C ASN A 123 0.76 9.52 -13.88
N ARG A 124 0.41 10.48 -14.75
CA ARG A 124 1.29 11.61 -15.09
C ARG A 124 1.51 12.53 -13.89
N LEU A 125 0.48 12.76 -13.06
CA LEU A 125 0.64 13.57 -11.84
C LEU A 125 1.46 12.84 -10.77
N GLU A 126 1.28 11.53 -10.63
CA GLU A 126 2.10 10.70 -9.74
C GLU A 126 3.58 10.78 -10.13
N GLU A 127 3.90 10.52 -11.40
CA GLU A 127 5.28 10.58 -11.91
C GLU A 127 5.91 11.97 -11.78
N LYS A 128 5.12 13.04 -11.96
CA LYS A 128 5.59 14.41 -11.76
C LYS A 128 5.98 14.68 -10.31
N CYS A 129 5.28 14.07 -9.34
CA CYS A 129 5.52 14.24 -7.91
C CYS A 129 6.52 13.21 -7.34
N ARG A 130 6.77 12.12 -8.04
CA ARG A 130 7.61 11.00 -7.58
C ARG A 130 9.09 11.40 -7.51
N GLY A 131 9.69 11.23 -6.33
CA GLY A 131 11.14 11.34 -6.10
C GLY A 131 11.74 12.73 -6.30
N LYS A 132 10.92 13.75 -6.60
CA LYS A 132 11.42 15.11 -6.73
C LYS A 132 11.41 15.75 -5.34
N LEU A 133 12.61 15.99 -4.81
CA LEU A 133 12.87 17.27 -4.16
C LEU A 133 12.62 18.33 -5.23
N THR A 134 11.38 18.72 -5.45
CA THR A 134 11.06 19.88 -6.26
C THR A 134 11.72 21.05 -5.55
N TYR A 135 12.88 21.47 -6.05
CA TYR A 135 13.65 22.64 -5.61
C TYR A 135 12.85 23.96 -5.68
N ASP A 136 11.63 23.89 -6.22
CA ASP A 136 10.65 24.94 -6.26
C ASP A 136 9.56 24.69 -5.20
N PRO A 137 9.71 25.26 -3.99
CA PRO A 137 8.73 25.11 -2.91
C PRO A 137 7.36 25.74 -3.22
N GLN A 138 7.22 26.56 -4.26
CA GLN A 138 5.93 27.13 -4.66
C GLN A 138 5.10 26.12 -5.45
N LYS A 139 5.71 25.40 -6.41
CA LYS A 139 5.01 24.34 -7.17
C LYS A 139 4.53 23.17 -6.31
N VAL A 140 5.26 22.84 -5.24
CA VAL A 140 4.82 21.82 -4.28
C VAL A 140 3.62 22.29 -3.49
N LYS A 141 3.63 23.56 -3.06
CA LYS A 141 2.51 24.14 -2.33
C LYS A 141 1.24 24.23 -3.18
N GLU A 142 1.36 24.61 -4.46
CA GLU A 142 0.21 24.65 -5.38
C GLU A 142 -0.42 23.27 -5.56
N ILE A 143 0.38 22.23 -5.79
CA ILE A 143 -0.12 20.85 -5.93
C ILE A 143 -0.67 20.33 -4.60
N ASP A 144 0.00 20.60 -3.46
CA ASP A 144 -0.47 20.18 -2.15
C ASP A 144 -1.75 20.94 -1.72
N GLU A 145 -1.94 22.20 -2.15
CA GLU A 145 -3.17 22.97 -1.93
C GLU A 145 -4.32 22.45 -2.80
N GLU A 146 -4.07 22.14 -4.08
CA GLU A 146 -5.06 21.48 -4.95
C GLU A 146 -5.48 20.11 -4.40
N VAL A 147 -4.52 19.30 -3.94
CA VAL A 147 -4.80 18.01 -3.29
C VAL A 147 -5.60 18.21 -1.99
N LYS A 148 -5.19 19.14 -1.11
CA LYS A 148 -5.92 19.43 0.14
C LYS A 148 -7.35 19.90 -0.09
N MET A 149 -7.60 20.71 -1.12
CA MET A 149 -8.96 21.15 -1.48
C MET A 149 -9.84 19.96 -1.86
N VAL A 150 -9.28 18.97 -2.57
CA VAL A 150 -9.98 17.74 -2.96
C VAL A 150 -10.20 16.83 -1.74
N SER A 151 -9.18 16.60 -0.91
CA SER A 151 -9.31 15.73 0.27
C SER A 151 -10.31 16.30 1.31
N ASN A 152 -10.37 17.62 1.47
CA ASN A 152 -11.35 18.28 2.36
C ASN A 152 -12.80 18.18 1.86
N SER A 153 -13.01 18.04 0.55
CA SER A 153 -14.36 17.82 -0.02
C SER A 153 -14.92 16.44 0.34
N ARG A 154 -14.05 15.43 0.58
CA ARG A 154 -14.46 14.09 1.06
C ARG A 154 -14.97 14.07 2.50
N ILE A 155 -14.39 14.86 3.40
CA ILE A 155 -14.79 14.88 4.82
C ILE A 155 -16.22 15.43 4.98
N LYS A 156 -16.66 16.28 4.05
CA LYS A 156 -18.01 16.87 4.06
C LYS A 156 -19.11 16.01 3.40
N MET A 157 -18.77 14.88 2.78
CA MET A 157 -19.73 13.97 2.14
C MET A 157 -19.95 12.67 2.92
N ARG A 158 -19.41 12.56 4.14
CA ARG A 158 -19.69 11.46 5.08
C ARG A 158 -20.57 11.95 6.23
#